data_AF-A0A257JI36-F1
#
_entry.id   AF-A0A257JI36-F1
#
_cell.length_a   1.000
_cell.length_b   1.000
_cell.length_c   1.000
_cell.angle_alpha   90.00
_cell.angle_beta   90.00
_cell.angle_gamma   90.00
#
_symmetry.space_group_name_H-M   'P 1'
#
loop_
_entity.id
_entity.type
_entity.pdbx_description
1 polymer ?
#
loop_
_entity_poly.entity_id
_entity_poly.type
_entity_poly.pdbx_seq_one_letter_code
_entity_poly.pdbx_strand_id
1 'polypeptide(L)'
;AHPGRYKFSVNEEFALFSEFKAHGGQGVEVLTGSHGVADTTKYLGMAQEFSLLASRGSDFPSPEESRIDLGSLPDLPGSVTPVWQVLVDRGLTTPLAALAP
;
A
#
# COMPACT_ATOMS: atom_id res chain seq x y z
N ALA A 1 4.63 6.63 -2.34
CA ALA A 1 3.15 6.48 -2.32
C ALA A 1 2.68 6.24 -3.74
N HIS A 2 1.56 5.55 -3.93
CA HIS A 2 0.87 5.26 -5.19
C HIS A 2 1.85 5.02 -6.35
N PRO A 3 2.74 4.01 -6.22
CA PRO A 3 3.90 3.85 -7.10
C PRO A 3 3.52 3.65 -8.56
N GLY A 4 2.31 3.15 -8.87
CA GLY A 4 1.80 3.03 -10.24
C GLY A 4 1.68 4.35 -11.00
N ARG A 5 1.77 5.49 -10.32
CA ARG A 5 1.79 6.83 -10.95
C ARG A 5 3.16 7.22 -11.50
N TYR A 6 4.24 6.55 -11.09
CA TYR A 6 5.58 6.88 -11.54
C TYR A 6 5.83 6.31 -12.93
N LYS A 7 6.38 7.14 -13.82
CA LYS A 7 6.76 6.72 -15.18
C LYS A 7 8.15 6.09 -15.18
N PHE A 8 8.34 5.08 -14.35
CA PHE A 8 9.60 4.36 -14.23
C PHE A 8 9.60 3.12 -15.13
N SER A 9 10.76 2.85 -15.71
CA SER A 9 11.08 1.53 -16.24
C SER A 9 11.11 0.51 -15.09
N VAL A 10 11.05 -0.79 -15.44
CA VAL A 10 11.15 -1.89 -14.47
C VAL A 10 12.42 -1.78 -13.62
N ASN A 11 13.54 -1.38 -14.23
CA ASN A 11 14.82 -1.24 -13.52
C ASN A 11 14.84 -0.05 -12.56
N GLU A 12 14.31 1.11 -12.98
CA GLU A 12 14.22 2.30 -12.12
C GLU A 12 13.29 2.05 -10.92
N GLU A 13 12.21 1.32 -11.13
CA GLU A 13 11.29 0.98 -10.06
C GLU A 13 11.87 -0.08 -9.11
N PHE A 14 12.57 -1.09 -9.61
CA PHE A 14 13.31 -2.01 -8.76
C PHE A 14 14.36 -1.26 -7.92
N ALA A 15 15.11 -0.35 -8.56
CA ALA A 15 16.09 0.50 -7.89
C ALA A 15 15.44 1.39 -6.82
N LEU A 16 14.26 1.96 -7.10
CA LEU A 16 13.50 2.71 -6.10
C LEU A 16 13.26 1.86 -4.85
N PHE A 17 12.75 0.64 -4.99
CA PHE A 17 12.44 -0.20 -3.84
C PHE A 17 13.68 -0.72 -3.12
N SER A 18 14.73 -1.08 -3.85
CA SER A 18 15.99 -1.52 -3.24
C SER A 18 16.65 -0.40 -2.44
N GLU A 19 16.74 0.81 -3.00
CA GLU A 19 17.32 1.99 -2.32
C GLU A 19 16.43 2.43 -1.16
N PHE A 20 15.11 2.46 -1.35
CA PHE A 20 14.17 2.80 -0.28
C PHE A 20 14.35 1.86 0.91
N LYS A 21 14.48 0.56 0.68
CA LYS A 21 14.74 -0.43 1.74
C LYS A 21 16.10 -0.22 2.39
N ALA A 22 17.15 0.01 1.60
CA ALA A 22 18.51 0.28 2.09
C ALA A 22 18.56 1.52 2.99
N HIS A 23 17.71 2.51 2.73
CA HIS A 23 17.55 3.71 3.55
C HIS A 23 16.56 3.57 4.72
N GLY A 24 16.14 2.34 5.05
CA GLY A 24 15.27 2.07 6.22
C GLY A 24 13.78 2.21 5.93
N GLY A 25 13.39 2.29 4.66
CA GLY A 25 12.01 2.22 4.22
C GLY A 25 11.36 0.89 4.59
N GLN A 26 10.13 0.94 5.08
CA GLN A 26 9.45 -0.24 5.64
C GLN A 26 8.11 -0.57 5.00
N GLY A 27 7.53 0.32 4.20
CA GLY A 27 6.19 0.10 3.65
C GLY A 27 6.00 0.59 2.22
N VAL A 28 5.09 -0.05 1.50
CA VAL A 28 4.67 0.28 0.14
C VAL A 28 3.16 0.25 0.05
N GLU A 29 2.57 1.12 -0.75
CA GLU A 29 1.15 1.05 -1.06
C GLU A 29 0.88 0.00 -2.14
N VAL A 30 0.04 -0.98 -1.80
CA VAL A 30 -0.35 -2.08 -2.69
C VAL A 30 -1.68 -1.78 -3.35
N LEU A 31 -2.66 -1.34 -2.55
CA LEU A 31 -3.99 -0.97 -3.01
C LEU A 31 -4.16 0.55 -2.94
N THR A 32 -4.34 1.20 -4.09
CA THR A 32 -4.61 2.64 -4.12
C THR A 32 -5.74 2.98 -5.09
N GLY A 33 -6.39 4.13 -4.91
CA GLY A 33 -7.33 4.63 -5.92
C GLY A 33 -6.68 4.97 -7.26
N SER A 34 -5.36 5.01 -7.30
CA SER A 34 -4.57 5.18 -8.52
C SER A 34 -4.34 3.87 -9.28
N HIS A 35 -4.35 2.71 -8.61
CA HIS A 35 -3.97 1.41 -9.16
C HIS A 35 -5.11 0.68 -9.89
N GLY A 36 -4.76 0.00 -10.98
CA GLY A 36 -5.57 -1.08 -11.55
C GLY A 36 -5.25 -2.45 -10.94
N VAL A 37 -5.88 -3.50 -11.47
CA VAL A 37 -5.64 -4.90 -11.04
C VAL A 37 -4.19 -5.32 -11.30
N ALA A 38 -3.63 -4.96 -12.46
CA ALA A 38 -2.24 -5.28 -12.80
C ALA A 38 -1.24 -4.61 -11.86
N ASP A 39 -1.47 -3.34 -11.52
CA ASP A 39 -0.66 -2.61 -10.54
C ASP A 39 -0.73 -3.26 -9.16
N THR A 40 -1.93 -3.65 -8.74
CA THR A 40 -2.13 -4.34 -7.45
C THR A 40 -1.32 -5.63 -7.38
N THR A 41 -1.41 -6.49 -8.39
CA THR A 41 -0.63 -7.74 -8.46
C THR A 41 0.87 -7.46 -8.42
N LYS A 42 1.32 -6.45 -9.18
CA LYS A 42 2.72 -6.04 -9.24
C LYS A 42 3.23 -5.56 -7.88
N TYR A 43 2.53 -4.64 -7.22
CA TYR A 43 2.98 -4.09 -5.94
C TYR A 43 2.79 -5.04 -4.77
N LEU A 44 1.86 -5.99 -4.86
CA LEU A 44 1.82 -7.14 -3.96
C LEU A 44 3.12 -7.96 -4.08
N GLY A 45 3.55 -8.27 -5.30
CA GLY A 45 4.82 -8.94 -5.56
C GLY A 45 6.03 -8.16 -5.05
N MET A 46 6.09 -6.84 -5.28
CA MET A 46 7.17 -5.99 -4.76
C MET A 46 7.18 -5.94 -3.23
N ALA A 47 6.02 -5.88 -2.58
CA ALA A 47 5.94 -5.90 -1.11
C ALA A 47 6.54 -7.21 -0.54
N GLN A 48 6.27 -8.34 -1.19
CA GLN A 48 6.79 -9.65 -0.80
C GLN A 48 8.30 -9.75 -1.07
N GLU A 49 8.74 -9.40 -2.28
CA GLU A 49 10.14 -9.46 -2.71
C GLU A 49 11.05 -8.67 -1.77
N PHE A 50 10.67 -7.44 -1.43
CA PHE A 50 11.48 -6.56 -0.59
C PHE A 50 11.16 -6.65 0.91
N SER A 51 10.27 -7.56 1.31
CA SER A 51 9.77 -7.68 2.69
C SER A 51 9.34 -6.32 3.25
N LEU A 52 8.50 -5.61 2.49
CA LEU A 52 7.89 -4.35 2.87
C LEU A 52 6.48 -4.61 3.40
N LEU A 53 6.10 -3.83 4.41
CA LEU A 53 4.73 -3.76 4.89
C LEU A 53 3.82 -3.18 3.80
N ALA A 54 2.61 -3.69 3.70
CA ALA A 54 1.64 -3.22 2.73
C ALA A 54 0.73 -2.15 3.33
N SER A 55 0.50 -1.08 2.57
CA SER A 55 -0.48 -0.04 2.87
C SER A 55 -1.58 -0.04 1.81
N ARG A 56 -2.71 0.56 2.17
CA ARG A 56 -3.81 0.88 1.25
C ARG A 56 -4.33 2.29 1.50
N GLY A 57 -4.75 2.99 0.44
CA GLY A 57 -5.23 4.38 0.54
C GLY A 57 -6.08 4.77 -0.66
N SER A 58 -7.23 5.41 -0.44
CA SER A 58 -8.17 5.73 -1.53
C SER A 58 -7.63 6.75 -2.52
N ASP A 59 -6.57 7.50 -2.18
CA ASP A 59 -6.11 8.68 -2.92
C ASP A 59 -7.29 9.63 -3.24
N PHE A 60 -8.20 9.84 -2.29
CA PHE A 60 -9.43 10.61 -2.49
C PHE A 60 -9.16 12.13 -2.43
N PRO A 61 -9.20 12.87 -3.56
CA PRO A 61 -9.22 14.34 -3.54
C PRO A 61 -10.60 14.93 -3.18
N SER A 62 -11.67 14.46 -3.82
CA SER A 62 -13.05 14.95 -3.62
C SER A 62 -14.11 13.94 -4.09
N PRO A 63 -15.39 14.05 -3.66
CA PRO A 63 -16.46 13.16 -4.11
C PRO A 63 -16.68 13.13 -5.63
N GLU A 64 -16.44 14.25 -6.31
CA GLU A 64 -16.69 14.41 -7.74
C GLU A 64 -15.54 13.90 -8.61
N GLU A 65 -14.31 13.90 -8.07
CA GLU A 65 -13.10 13.56 -8.82
C GLU A 65 -12.55 12.16 -8.47
N SER A 66 -12.92 11.61 -7.31
CA SER A 66 -12.36 10.35 -6.83
C SER A 66 -13.00 9.14 -7.50
N ARG A 67 -12.16 8.24 -8.02
CA ARG A 67 -12.61 6.94 -8.53
C ARG A 67 -13.03 5.97 -7.42
N ILE A 68 -12.45 6.13 -6.23
CA ILE A 68 -12.62 5.26 -5.07
C ILE A 68 -12.97 6.13 -3.88
N ASP A 69 -14.08 5.82 -3.22
CA ASP A 69 -14.54 6.56 -2.03
C ASP A 69 -13.71 6.20 -0.80
N LEU A 70 -13.76 7.05 0.23
CA LEU A 70 -13.14 6.80 1.52
C LEU A 70 -13.61 5.45 2.10
N GLY A 71 -12.66 4.64 2.56
CA GLY A 71 -12.95 3.34 3.19
C GLY A 71 -13.44 2.23 2.27
N SER A 72 -13.61 2.50 0.96
CA SER A 72 -14.19 1.54 0.01
C SER A 72 -13.18 0.57 -0.64
N LEU A 73 -11.87 0.77 -0.44
CA LEU A 73 -10.87 -0.19 -0.89
C LEU A 73 -11.06 -1.54 -0.18
N PRO A 74 -10.79 -2.67 -0.86
CA PRO A 74 -10.81 -3.97 -0.20
C PRO A 74 -9.70 -4.07 0.85
N ASP A 75 -9.79 -5.10 1.69
CA ASP A 75 -8.71 -5.45 2.60
C ASP A 75 -7.48 -5.93 1.84
N LEU A 76 -6.31 -5.77 2.47
CA LEU A 76 -5.07 -6.32 1.93
C LEU A 76 -5.13 -7.85 1.95
N PRO A 77 -4.60 -8.52 0.91
CA PRO A 77 -4.45 -9.97 0.94
C PRO A 77 -3.65 -10.42 2.17
N GLY A 78 -4.03 -11.55 2.79
CA GLY A 78 -3.33 -12.10 3.97
C GLY A 78 -1.88 -12.54 3.70
N SER A 79 -1.41 -12.47 2.45
CA SER A 79 -0.03 -12.77 2.04
C SER A 79 0.95 -11.62 2.27
N VAL A 80 0.51 -10.48 2.83
CA VAL A 80 1.34 -9.34 3.21
C VAL A 80 0.98 -8.85 4.60
N THR A 81 1.95 -8.26 5.30
CA THR A 81 1.72 -7.66 6.62
C THR A 81 1.29 -6.20 6.46
N PRO A 82 0.12 -5.80 6.96
CA PRO A 82 -0.32 -4.41 6.88
C PRO A 82 0.50 -3.44 7.74
N VAL A 83 0.76 -2.22 7.23
CA VAL A 83 1.52 -1.18 7.97
C VAL A 83 0.89 -0.82 9.31
N TRP A 84 -0.44 -0.87 9.44
CA TRP A 84 -1.11 -0.51 10.69
C TRP A 84 -0.85 -1.50 11.83
N GLN A 85 -0.45 -2.75 11.55
CA GLN A 85 -0.11 -3.71 12.61
C GLN A 85 1.15 -3.32 13.40
N VAL A 86 2.08 -2.59 12.78
CA VAL A 86 3.33 -2.16 13.45
C VAL A 86 3.26 -0.72 13.96
N LEU A 87 2.22 0.03 13.59
CA LEU A 87 2.04 1.43 13.95
C LEU A 87 1.09 1.63 15.14
N VAL A 88 0.60 0.55 15.76
CA VAL A 88 -0.34 0.58 16.91
C VAL A 88 0.18 1.48 18.04
N ASP A 89 1.47 1.36 18.38
CA ASP A 89 2.10 2.13 19.47
C ASP A 89 2.26 3.63 19.14
N ARG A 90 1.97 4.05 17.90
CA ARG A 90 2.01 5.45 17.47
C ARG A 90 0.67 6.17 17.61
N GLY A 91 -0.24 5.62 18.42
CA GLY A 91 -1.57 6.18 18.67
C GLY A 91 -2.62 5.78 17.64
N LEU A 92 -2.33 4.79 16.78
CA LEU A 92 -3.35 4.17 15.95
C LEU A 92 -4.11 3.15 16.81
N THR A 93 -5.30 3.53 17.27
CA THR A 93 -6.21 2.58 17.90
C THR A 93 -6.72 1.60 16.85
N THR A 94 -6.57 0.30 17.10
CA THR A 94 -7.24 -0.74 16.33
C THR A 94 -8.75 -0.43 16.29
N PRO A 95 -9.38 -0.26 15.11
CA PRO A 95 -10.82 -0.07 15.03
C PRO A 95 -11.51 -1.30 15.64
N LEU A 96 -12.55 -1.07 16.45
CA LEU A 96 -13.32 -2.11 17.14
C LEU A 96 -13.83 -3.23 16.19
N ALA A 97 -13.91 -2.95 14.88
CA ALA A 97 -14.37 -3.87 13.84
C ALA A 97 -13.35 -4.96 13.44
N ALA A 98 -12.06 -4.84 13.80
CA ALA A 98 -11.04 -5.85 13.48
C ALA A 98 -11.03 -7.05 14.46
N LEU A 99 -11.99 -7.11 15.39
CA LEU A 99 -12.12 -8.14 16.42
C LEU A 99 -13.33 -9.06 16.21
N ALA A 100 -13.98 -9.05 15.04
CA ALA A 100 -15.00 -10.05 14.74
C ALA A 100 -14.33 -11.42 14.44
N PRO A 101 -14.84 -12.53 15.01
CA PRO A 101 -14.26 -13.87 14.90
C PRO A 101 -14.31 -14.45 13.48
#